data_AF-A0A935BZK7-F1
#
_entry.id   AF-A0A935BZK7-F1
#
_cell.length_a   1.000
_cell.length_b   1.000
_cell.length_c   1.000
_cell.angle_alpha   90.00
_cell.angle_beta   90.00
_cell.angle_gamma   90.00
#
_symmetry.space_group_name_H-M   'P 1'
#
loop_
_entity.id
_entity.type
_entity.pdbx_description
1 polymer ?
#
loop_
_entity_poly.entity_id
_entity_poly.type
_entity_poly.pdbx_seq_one_letter_code
_entity_poly.pdbx_strand_id
1 'polypeptide(L)' 'MRNRHHRHCQPASGTEEKPVGLVYIALADDTQTTVRKLISPGDRQFIRTLAVNSALDLVRRRIS' A
#
# COMPACT_ATOMS: atom_id res chain seq x y z
N MET A 1 -17.20 -5.34 47.90
CA MET A 1 -16.73 -4.12 47.21
C MET A 1 -15.38 -4.40 46.56
N ARG A 2 -15.28 -4.21 45.22
CA ARG A 2 -14.14 -3.83 44.34
C ARG A 2 -12.78 -4.54 44.53
N ASN A 3 -12.03 -4.96 43.50
CA ASN A 3 -12.20 -4.96 42.05
C ASN A 3 -11.14 -5.94 41.49
N ARG A 4 -11.51 -6.72 40.48
CA ARG A 4 -10.63 -7.65 39.76
C ARG A 4 -9.43 -6.90 39.17
N HIS A 5 -8.22 -7.39 39.44
CA HIS A 5 -7.02 -7.01 38.70
C HIS A 5 -7.17 -7.46 37.24
N HIS A 6 -7.69 -6.58 36.40
CA HIS A 6 -7.64 -6.75 34.96
C HIS A 6 -6.17 -6.72 34.54
N ARG A 7 -5.59 -7.90 34.33
CA ARG A 7 -4.39 -8.03 33.50
C ARG A 7 -4.78 -7.54 32.12
N HIS A 8 -4.40 -6.30 31.81
CA HIS A 8 -4.52 -5.75 30.48
C HIS A 8 -3.45 -6.44 29.63
N CYS A 9 -3.83 -7.56 29.02
CA CYS A 9 -3.09 -8.10 27.90
C CYS A 9 -3.26 -7.09 26.76
N GLN A 10 -2.23 -6.29 26.49
CA GLN A 10 -2.16 -5.54 25.23
C GLN A 10 -1.76 -6.56 24.16
N PRO A 11 -2.61 -6.84 23.15
CA PRO A 11 -2.19 -7.67 22.04
C PRO A 11 -1.10 -6.93 21.29
N ALA A 12 -0.02 -7.64 20.97
CA ALA A 12 1.11 -7.13 20.22
C ALA A 12 0.63 -6.36 18.97
N SER A 13 0.80 -5.05 18.95
CA SER A 13 0.70 -4.28 17.70
C SER A 13 2.02 -4.41 16.94
N GLY A 14 2.31 -5.63 16.49
CA GLY A 14 3.30 -5.87 15.46
C GLY A 14 2.76 -5.34 14.14
N THR A 15 2.82 -4.03 13.95
CA THR A 15 2.58 -3.45 12.63
C THR A 15 3.68 -2.41 12.44
N GLU A 16 4.66 -2.72 11.60
CA GLU A 16 5.40 -1.66 10.91
C GLU A 16 4.32 -0.74 10.33
N GLU A 17 4.24 0.46 10.90
CA GLU A 17 3.26 1.45 10.52
C GLU A 17 3.43 1.70 9.02
N LYS A 18 2.46 1.24 8.21
CA LYS A 18 2.58 1.31 6.75
C LYS A 18 2.85 2.76 6.37
N PRO A 19 3.94 3.05 5.63
CA PRO A 19 4.31 4.42 5.35
C PRO A 19 3.19 5.13 4.60
N VAL A 20 2.91 6.36 5.01
CA VAL A 20 1.95 7.24 4.33
C VAL A 20 2.42 7.43 2.88
N GLY A 21 1.51 7.23 1.92
CA GLY A 21 1.84 7.30 0.49
C GLY A 21 2.30 5.98 -0.13
N LEU A 22 2.12 4.85 0.57
CA LEU A 22 2.29 3.52 0.01
C LEU A 22 1.15 3.16 -0.97
N VAL A 23 1.50 2.85 -2.21
CA VAL A 23 0.58 2.38 -3.25
C VAL A 23 1.19 1.16 -3.95
N TYR A 24 0.38 0.13 -4.18
CA TYR A 24 0.75 -1.01 -5.03
C TYR A 24 -0.06 -0.96 -6.32
N ILE A 25 0.60 -1.21 -7.44
CA ILE A 25 -0.02 -1.28 -8.77
C ILE A 25 0.38 -2.61 -9.38
N ALA A 26 -0.60 -3.36 -9.86
CA ALA A 26 -0.38 -4.62 -10.55
C ALA A 26 -1.01 -4.60 -11.95
N LEU A 27 -0.31 -5.18 -12.91
CA LEU A 27 -0.80 -5.46 -14.26
C LEU A 27 -0.67 -6.97 -14.50
N ALA A 28 -1.79 -7.62 -14.77
CA ALA A 28 -1.83 -9.04 -15.11
C ALA A 28 -2.31 -9.23 -16.55
N ASP A 29 -1.69 -10.17 -17.25
CA ASP A 29 -2.03 -10.60 -18.61
C ASP A 29 -2.03 -12.13 -18.69
N ASP A 30 -2.18 -12.66 -19.91
CA ASP A 30 -2.24 -14.10 -20.21
C ASP A 30 -0.93 -14.85 -19.92
N THR A 31 0.19 -14.14 -19.82
CA THR A 31 1.53 -14.72 -19.63
C THR A 31 2.12 -14.43 -18.25
N GLN A 32 1.86 -13.25 -17.67
CA GLN A 32 2.53 -12.82 -16.44
C GLN A 32 1.74 -11.78 -15.66
N THR A 33 2.14 -11.60 -14.40
CA THR A 33 1.68 -10.49 -13.54
C THR A 33 2.88 -9.67 -13.08
N THR A 34 2.87 -8.37 -13.37
CA THR A 34 3.86 -7.40 -12.92
C THR A 34 3.31 -6.59 -11.78
N VAL A 35 4.05 -6.47 -10.67
CA VAL A 35 3.66 -5.65 -9.51
C VAL A 35 4.71 -4.58 -9.26
N ARG A 36 4.25 -3.35 -9.00
CA ARG A 36 5.08 -2.21 -8.59
C ARG A 36 4.62 -1.69 -7.24
N LYS A 37 5.59 -1.46 -6.36
CA LYS A 37 5.43 -0.74 -5.09
C LYS A 37 5.89 0.70 -5.29
N LEU A 38 5.00 1.64 -4.98
CA LEU A 38 5.30 3.06 -4.95
C LEU A 38 5.22 3.52 -3.50
N ILE A 39 6.23 4.26 -3.05
CA ILE A 39 6.20 4.98 -1.79
C ILE A 39 6.62 6.40 -2.14
N SER A 40 5.75 7.36 -1.94
CA SER A 40 6.04 8.75 -2.26
C SER A 40 5.60 9.68 -1.15
N PRO A 41 6.50 10.53 -0.64
CA PRO A 41 6.12 11.60 0.27
C PRO A 41 5.35 12.66 -0.52
N GLY A 42 4.21 13.11 0.01
CA GLY A 42 3.40 14.15 -0.63
C GLY A 42 1.95 14.12 -0.20
N ASP A 43 1.17 15.05 -0.75
CA ASP A 43 -0.27 15.08 -0.55
C ASP A 43 -1.00 13.97 -1.36
N ARG A 44 -2.28 13.77 -1.04
CA ARG A 44 -3.09 12.71 -1.66
C ARG A 44 -3.28 12.92 -3.17
N GLN A 45 -3.30 14.17 -3.64
CA GLN A 45 -3.52 14.49 -5.05
C GLN A 45 -2.28 14.12 -5.86
N PHE A 46 -1.10 14.45 -5.36
CA PHE A 46 0.17 14.06 -5.96
C PHE A 46 0.32 12.54 -6.02
N ILE A 47 0.07 11.85 -4.91
CA ILE A 47 0.13 10.38 -4.84
C ILE A 47 -0.83 9.75 -5.87
N ARG A 48 -2.04 10.28 -6.01
CA ARG A 48 -3.03 9.78 -6.99
C ARG A 48 -2.56 9.97 -8.43
N THR A 49 -2.05 11.15 -8.77
CA THR A 49 -1.53 11.43 -10.12
C THR A 49 -0.35 10.52 -10.46
N LEU A 50 0.59 10.35 -9.53
CA LEU A 50 1.73 9.46 -9.70
C LEU A 50 1.29 8.00 -9.90
N ALA A 51 0.31 7.54 -9.11
CA ALA A 51 -0.22 6.19 -9.23
C ALA A 51 -0.87 5.95 -10.60
N VAL A 52 -1.71 6.88 -11.08
CA VAL A 52 -2.36 6.78 -12.40
C VAL A 52 -1.33 6.75 -13.52
N ASN A 53 -0.38 7.68 -13.52
CA ASN A 53 0.67 7.73 -14.54
C ASN A 53 1.52 6.46 -14.56
N SER A 54 1.84 5.92 -13.38
CA SER A 54 2.60 4.67 -13.25
C SER A 54 1.82 3.46 -13.77
N ALA A 55 0.51 3.40 -13.52
CA ALA A 55 -0.35 2.34 -14.04
C ALA A 55 -0.48 2.41 -15.58
N LEU A 56 -0.67 3.61 -16.13
CA LEU A 56 -0.73 3.81 -17.58
C LEU A 56 0.61 3.47 -18.26
N ASP A 57 1.74 3.81 -17.64
CA ASP A 57 3.07 3.43 -18.13
C ASP A 57 3.25 1.90 -18.16
N LEU A 58 2.80 1.19 -17.12
CA LEU A 58 2.82 -0.28 -17.10
C LEU A 58 2.01 -0.87 -18.26
N VAL A 59 0.78 -0.39 -18.49
CA VAL A 59 -0.06 -0.84 -19.60
C VAL A 59 0.60 -0.53 -20.94
N ARG A 60 1.07 0.71 -21.14
CA ARG A 60 1.70 1.15 -22.39
C ARG A 60 2.90 0.27 -22.75
N ARG A 61 3.76 -0.05 -21.79
CA ARG A 61 4.94 -0.91 -22.01
C ARG A 61 4.57 -2.36 -22.31
N ARG A 62 3.40 -2.83 -21.85
CA ARG A 62 3.00 -4.23 -22.04
C ARG A 62 2.33 -4.48 -23.39
N ILE A 63 1.70 -3.46 -23.96
CA ILE A 63 0.99 -3.53 -25.24
C ILE A 63 1.78 -2.95 -26.43
N SER A 64 2.93 -2.31 -26.18
CA SER A 64 3.87 -1.87 -27.23
C SER A 64 4.81 -3.01 -27.57
#